data_AF-A0A2S9GD99-F1
#
_entry.id   AF-A0A2S9GD99-F1
#
_cell.length_a   1.000
_cell.length_b   1.000
_cell.length_c   1.000
_cell.angle_alpha   90.00
_cell.angle_beta   90.00
_cell.angle_gamma   90.00
#
_symmetry.space_group_name_H-M   'P 1'
#
loop_
_entity.id
_entity.type
_entity.pdbx_description
1 polymer ?
#
loop_
_entity_poly.entity_id
_entity_poly.type
_entity_poly.pdbx_seq_one_letter_code
_entity_poly.pdbx_strand_id
1 'polypeptide(L)'
;DPRRTETARAYEHLPVRPDSDAWLLLSMLHVIFGEDLADSRAPAEQTTGWQTLRQIASGFPPEDTQSRTGVGPDVLRCLARDFAA
;
A
#
# COMPACT_ATOMS: atom_id res chain seq x y z
N ASP A 1 -0.35 2.13 12.31
CA ASP A 1 -0.02 2.97 13.49
C ASP A 1 1.14 2.31 14.23
N PRO A 2 2.28 2.96 14.44
CA PRO A 2 3.38 2.40 15.24
C PRO A 2 2.98 2.08 16.69
N ARG A 3 1.95 2.76 17.23
CA ARG A 3 1.43 2.53 18.57
C ARG A 3 0.34 1.48 18.53
N ARG A 4 0.31 0.63 19.56
CA ARG A 4 -0.77 -0.35 19.76
C ARG A 4 -1.94 0.28 20.50
N THR A 5 -2.69 1.13 19.78
CA THR A 5 -3.92 1.81 20.22
C THR A 5 -5.07 0.80 20.46
N GLU A 6 -6.19 1.26 21.05
CA GLU A 6 -7.36 0.38 21.27
C GLU A 6 -7.88 -0.23 19.96
N THR A 7 -7.90 0.54 18.86
CA THR A 7 -8.28 0.03 17.53
C THR A 7 -7.29 -1.03 17.03
N ALA A 8 -5.99 -0.84 17.27
CA ALA A 8 -4.95 -1.82 16.95
C ALA A 8 -5.02 -3.11 17.81
N ARG A 9 -5.82 -3.13 18.88
CA ARG A 9 -6.08 -4.36 19.64
C ARG A 9 -7.29 -5.13 19.11
N ALA A 10 -8.20 -4.44 18.43
CA ALA A 10 -9.43 -5.03 17.89
C ALA A 10 -9.26 -5.64 16.49
N TYR A 11 -8.19 -5.30 15.77
CA TYR A 11 -7.94 -5.71 14.39
C TYR A 11 -6.49 -6.15 14.18
N GLU A 12 -6.19 -6.69 12.99
CA GLU A 12 -4.83 -6.93 12.56
C GLU A 12 -4.01 -5.64 12.59
N HIS A 13 -2.89 -5.66 13.33
CA HIS A 13 -2.07 -4.49 13.58
C HIS A 13 -0.70 -4.65 12.94
N LEU A 14 -0.43 -3.83 11.92
CA LEU A 14 0.88 -3.70 11.32
C LEU A 14 1.62 -2.50 11.93
N PRO A 15 2.67 -2.74 12.74
CA PRO A 15 3.48 -1.69 13.33
C PRO A 15 4.44 -1.13 12.27
N VAL A 16 3.88 -0.31 11.39
CA VAL A 16 4.64 0.47 10.40
C VAL A 16 5.52 1.47 11.14
N ARG A 17 6.74 1.68 10.65
CA ARG A 17 7.68 2.65 11.25
C ARG A 17 7.10 4.08 11.18
N PRO A 18 7.31 4.92 12.21
CA PRO A 18 6.87 6.31 12.18
C PRO A 18 7.36 7.05 10.92
N ASP A 19 6.54 7.98 10.42
CA ASP A 19 6.84 8.82 9.25
C ASP A 19 7.12 8.04 7.95
N SER A 20 6.69 6.78 7.84
CA SER A 20 6.94 5.93 6.67
C SER A 20 5.69 5.57 5.85
N ASP A 21 4.54 6.13 6.22
CA ASP A 21 3.23 5.76 5.64
C ASP A 21 3.17 5.99 4.12
N ALA A 22 3.80 7.05 3.62
CA ALA A 22 3.84 7.32 2.18
C ALA A 22 4.51 6.18 1.38
N TRP A 23 5.57 5.58 1.94
CA TRP A 23 6.24 4.43 1.31
C TRP A 23 5.38 3.18 1.36
N LEU A 24 4.67 2.96 2.47
CA LEU A 24 3.72 1.86 2.58
C LEU A 24 2.63 1.98 1.52
N LEU A 25 1.99 3.14 1.42
CA LEU A 25 0.90 3.40 0.48
C LEU A 25 1.36 3.29 -0.98
N LEU A 26 2.53 3.84 -1.32
CA LEU A 26 3.10 3.70 -2.67
C LEU A 26 3.40 2.23 -3.00
N SER A 27 3.85 1.45 -2.02
CA SER A 27 4.12 0.03 -2.23
C SER A 27 2.85 -0.82 -2.31
N MET A 28 1.80 -0.47 -1.57
CA MET A 28 0.49 -1.09 -1.75
C MET A 28 -0.05 -0.81 -3.16
N LEU A 29 0.05 0.45 -3.63
CA LEU A 29 -0.33 0.82 -4.99
C LEU A 29 0.51 0.10 -6.06
N HIS A 30 1.81 -0.12 -5.81
CA HIS A 30 2.66 -0.92 -6.67
C HIS A 30 2.05 -2.31 -6.91
N VAL A 31 1.65 -3.00 -5.83
CA VAL A 31 1.04 -4.33 -5.92
C VAL A 31 -0.33 -4.27 -6.59
N ILE A 32 -1.21 -3.36 -6.15
CA ILE A 32 -2.57 -3.24 -6.68
C ILE A 32 -2.57 -2.97 -8.19
N PHE A 33 -1.71 -2.06 -8.67
CA PHE A 33 -1.60 -1.78 -10.10
C PHE A 33 -0.80 -2.82 -10.89
N GLY A 34 0.18 -3.47 -10.25
CA GLY A 34 1.01 -4.50 -10.88
C GLY A 34 0.28 -5.82 -11.09
N GLU A 35 -0.64 -6.15 -10.18
CA GLU A 35 -1.48 -7.36 -10.23
C GLU A 35 -2.87 -7.10 -10.87
N ASP A 36 -3.09 -5.90 -11.40
CA ASP A 36 -4.35 -5.47 -12.06
C ASP A 36 -5.59 -5.62 -11.16
N LEU A 37 -5.44 -5.33 -9.87
CA LEU A 37 -6.51 -5.42 -8.86
C LEU A 37 -7.35 -4.14 -8.75
N ALA A 38 -6.90 -3.05 -9.36
CA ALA A 38 -7.65 -1.79 -9.36
C ALA A 38 -8.85 -1.86 -10.33
N ASP A 39 -10.02 -1.38 -9.90
CA ASP A 39 -11.07 -1.01 -10.85
C ASP A 39 -10.52 0.10 -11.75
N SER A 40 -10.33 -0.20 -13.03
CA SER A 40 -9.76 0.75 -14.01
C SER A 40 -10.79 1.79 -14.50
N ARG A 41 -12.09 1.55 -14.33
CA ARG A 41 -13.15 2.47 -14.76
C ARG A 41 -13.33 3.63 -13.81
N ALA A 42 -13.44 3.35 -12.51
CA ALA A 42 -13.70 4.40 -11.52
C ALA A 42 -12.64 5.52 -11.52
N PRO A 43 -11.31 5.24 -11.53
CA PRO A 43 -10.28 6.27 -11.63
C PRO A 43 -10.35 7.07 -12.92
N ALA A 44 -10.69 6.43 -14.05
CA ALA A 44 -10.80 7.10 -15.34
C ALA A 44 -11.98 8.08 -15.39
N GLU A 45 -13.08 7.78 -14.70
CA GLU A 45 -14.29 8.61 -14.71
C GLU A 45 -14.31 9.66 -13.59
N GLN A 46 -13.65 9.38 -12.46
CA GLN A 46 -13.83 10.15 -11.22
C GLN A 46 -12.58 10.90 -10.76
N THR A 47 -11.43 10.67 -11.41
CA THR A 47 -10.16 11.26 -10.99
C THR A 47 -9.35 11.82 -12.16
N THR A 48 -8.34 12.63 -11.84
CA THR A 48 -7.31 13.05 -12.79
C THR A 48 -5.93 12.64 -12.25
N GLY A 49 -5.00 12.30 -13.14
CA GLY A 49 -3.62 11.98 -12.76
C GLY A 49 -3.38 10.58 -12.17
N TRP A 50 -4.36 9.67 -12.20
CA TRP A 50 -4.18 8.30 -11.69
C TRP A 50 -3.12 7.51 -12.47
N GLN A 51 -2.95 7.79 -13.78
CA GLN A 51 -1.88 7.18 -14.58
C GLN A 51 -0.50 7.62 -14.10
N THR A 52 -0.35 8.91 -13.75
CA THR A 52 0.89 9.44 -13.16
C THR A 52 1.17 8.78 -11.83
N LEU A 53 0.14 8.61 -10.98
CA LEU A 53 0.27 7.90 -9.71
C LEU A 53 0.71 6.44 -9.91
N ARG A 54 0.10 5.73 -10.86
CA ARG A 54 0.49 4.36 -11.24
C ARG A 54 1.95 4.30 -11.66
N GLN A 55 2.40 5.25 -12.47
CA GLN A 55 3.79 5.34 -12.90
C GLN A 55 4.74 5.59 -11.72
N ILE A 56 4.41 6.51 -10.82
CA ILE A 56 5.23 6.77 -9.62
C ILE A 56 5.30 5.52 -8.73
N ALA A 57 4.15 4.90 -8.44
CA ALA A 57 4.06 3.71 -7.59
C ALA A 57 4.90 2.53 -8.12
N SER A 58 5.09 2.41 -9.43
CA SER A 58 5.92 1.35 -10.02
C SER A 58 7.37 1.33 -9.47
N GLY A 59 7.89 2.48 -9.02
CA GLY A 59 9.23 2.60 -8.43
C GLY A 59 9.33 2.22 -6.95
N PHE A 60 8.27 1.67 -6.34
CA PHE A 60 8.24 1.34 -4.91
C PHE A 60 7.85 -0.13 -4.65
N PRO A 61 8.65 -1.11 -5.15
CA PRO A 61 8.37 -2.52 -4.89
C PRO A 61 8.43 -2.85 -3.38
N PRO A 62 7.68 -3.86 -2.91
CA PRO A 62 7.66 -4.25 -1.49
C PRO A 62 9.06 -4.52 -0.90
N GLU A 63 9.97 -5.06 -1.70
CA GLU A 63 11.36 -5.34 -1.35
C GLU A 63 12.13 -4.07 -0.95
N ASP A 64 11.95 -2.98 -1.69
CA ASP A 64 12.69 -1.75 -1.48
C ASP A 64 12.11 -0.94 -0.31
N THR A 65 10.79 -1.01 -0.13
CA THR A 65 10.08 -0.23 0.90
C THR A 65 10.17 -0.87 2.29
N GLN A 66 10.43 -2.18 2.41
CA GLN A 66 10.63 -2.88 3.69
C GLN A 66 11.63 -2.15 4.59
N SER A 67 12.76 -1.70 4.01
CA SER A 67 13.81 -1.01 4.75
C SER A 67 13.36 0.29 5.40
N ARG A 68 12.28 0.91 4.91
CA ARG A 68 11.71 2.17 5.41
C ARG A 68 10.49 1.94 6.28
N THR A 69 9.58 1.06 5.85
CA THR A 69 8.30 0.81 6.50
C THR A 69 8.40 -0.18 7.65
N GLY A 70 9.39 -1.08 7.61
CA GLY A 70 9.49 -2.22 8.54
C GLY A 70 8.51 -3.35 8.23
N VAL A 71 7.73 -3.25 7.14
CA VAL A 71 6.76 -4.28 6.73
C VAL A 71 7.43 -5.23 5.73
N GLY A 72 7.34 -6.53 5.99
CA GLY A 72 7.89 -7.55 5.09
C GLY A 72 7.18 -7.58 3.73
N PRO A 73 7.88 -7.91 2.63
CA PRO A 73 7.31 -7.91 1.28
C PRO A 73 6.05 -8.76 1.14
N ASP A 74 6.05 -9.97 1.70
CA ASP A 74 4.91 -10.89 1.64
C ASP A 74 3.71 -10.36 2.41
N VAL A 75 3.96 -9.79 3.59
CA VAL A 75 2.93 -9.15 4.41
C VAL A 75 2.31 -7.97 3.67
N LEU A 76 3.13 -7.16 3.01
CA LEU A 76 2.67 -6.00 2.25
C LEU A 76 1.84 -6.43 1.03
N ARG A 77 2.22 -7.51 0.35
CA ARG A 77 1.44 -8.10 -0.75
C ARG A 77 0.10 -8.63 -0.28
N CYS A 78 0.06 -9.38 0.82
CA CYS A 78 -1.19 -9.86 1.40
C CYS A 78 -2.09 -8.68 1.77
N LEU A 79 -1.56 -7.68 2.49
CA LEU A 79 -2.30 -6.47 2.85
C LEU A 79 -2.90 -5.77 1.62
N ALA A 80 -2.13 -5.62 0.55
CA ALA A 80 -2.58 -4.95 -0.67
C ALA A 80 -3.70 -5.74 -1.38
N ARG A 81 -3.60 -7.07 -1.42
CA ARG A 81 -4.63 -7.95 -1.99
C ARG A 81 -5.90 -7.95 -1.16
N ASP A 82 -5.77 -8.07 0.16
CA ASP A 82 -6.90 -8.06 1.09
C ASP A 82 -7.62 -6.70 1.07
N PHE A 83 -6.90 -5.60 0.86
CA PHE A 83 -7.47 -4.27 0.71
C PHE A 83 -8.26 -4.10 -0.60
N ALA A 84 -7.86 -4.79 -1.67
CA ALA A 84 -8.47 -4.65 -2.99
C ALA A 84 -9.63 -5.64 -3.26
N ALA A 85 -9.82 -6.63 -2.38
CA ALA A 85 -10.89 -7.63 -2.44
C ALA A 85 -12.25 -7.08 -1.96
#